data_AF-A0AA92HB73-F1
#
_entry.id   AF-A0AA92HB73-F1
#
_cell.length_a   1.000
_cell.length_b   1.000
_cell.length_c   1.000
_cell.angle_alpha   90.00
_cell.angle_beta   90.00
_cell.angle_gamma   90.00
#
_symmetry.space_group_name_H-M   'P 1'
#
loop_
_entity.id
_entity.type
_entity.pdbx_description
1 polymer ?
#
loop_
_entity_poly.entity_id
_entity_poly.type
_entity_poly.pdbx_seq_one_letter_code
_entity_poly.pdbx_strand_id
1 'polypeptide(L)' 'MSGKDTTSAAIAAIAIILGFGFLFYIIPTVTLWLANTYSVWLAAAFDVAAVLAFFLVFWLRARYQRRG' A
#
# COMPACT_ATOMS: atom_id res chain seq x y z
N MET A 1 -12.46 25.74 -11.17
CA MET A 1 -11.95 24.41 -10.76
C MET A 1 -10.52 24.61 -10.28
N SER A 2 -10.27 24.59 -8.95
CA SER A 2 -8.96 24.92 -8.37
C SER A 2 -8.07 23.67 -8.40
N GLY A 3 -6.90 23.73 -9.06
CA GLY A 3 -6.01 22.58 -9.33
C GLY A 3 -5.41 21.84 -8.12
N LYS A 4 -5.93 22.02 -6.91
CA LYS A 4 -5.53 21.27 -5.69
C LYS A 4 -6.26 19.93 -5.56
N ASP A 5 -7.48 19.81 -6.10
CA ASP A 5 -8.28 18.58 -6.03
C ASP A 5 -7.73 17.49 -6.96
N THR A 6 -7.21 17.88 -8.12
CA THR A 6 -6.62 16.96 -9.11
C THR A 6 -5.32 16.34 -8.61
N THR A 7 -4.47 17.10 -7.92
CA THR A 7 -3.20 16.61 -7.34
C THR A 7 -3.47 15.59 -6.23
N SER A 8 -4.47 15.82 -5.39
CA SER A 8 -4.86 14.88 -4.32
C SER A 8 -5.40 13.56 -4.88
N ALA A 9 -6.18 13.62 -5.96
CA ALA A 9 -6.67 12.44 -6.66
C ALA A 9 -5.55 11.68 -7.38
N ALA A 10 -4.61 12.39 -8.02
CA ALA A 10 -3.48 11.78 -8.72
C ALA A 10 -2.54 11.02 -7.77
N ILE A 11 -2.23 11.60 -6.60
CA ILE A 11 -1.40 10.94 -5.57
C ILE A 11 -2.09 9.67 -5.06
N ALA A 12 -3.42 9.71 -4.85
CA ALA A 12 -4.17 8.53 -4.45
C ALA A 12 -4.12 7.43 -5.51
N ALA A 13 -4.28 7.77 -6.79
CA ALA A 13 -4.20 6.82 -7.89
C ALA A 13 -2.81 6.18 -8.00
N ILE A 14 -1.74 6.99 -7.93
CA ILE A 14 -0.35 6.51 -7.95
C ILE A 14 -0.08 5.57 -6.78
N ALA A 15 -0.55 5.90 -5.58
CA ALA A 15 -0.36 5.05 -4.41
C ALA A 15 -1.13 3.72 -4.51
N ILE A 16 -2.33 3.71 -5.09
CA ILE A 16 -3.08 2.47 -5.34
C ILE A 16 -2.36 1.60 -6.38
N ILE A 17 -1.92 2.20 -7.49
CA ILE A 17 -1.19 1.48 -8.56
C ILE A 17 0.13 0.92 -8.03
N LEU A 18 0.89 1.72 -7.28
CA LEU A 18 2.12 1.26 -6.64
C LEU A 18 1.85 0.19 -5.59
N GLY A 19 0.82 0.34 -4.75
CA GLY A 19 0.44 -0.68 -3.78
C GLY A 19 0.09 -2.00 -4.46
N PHE A 20 -0.81 -1.98 -5.45
CA PHE A 20 -1.20 -3.17 -6.20
C PHE A 20 -0.02 -3.80 -6.95
N GLY A 21 0.76 -3.00 -7.68
CA GLY A 21 1.91 -3.50 -8.42
C GLY A 21 2.98 -4.09 -7.50
N PHE A 22 3.24 -3.45 -6.37
CA PHE A 22 4.23 -3.89 -5.39
C PHE A 22 3.77 -5.17 -4.67
N LEU A 23 2.51 -5.24 -4.22
CA LEU A 23 1.96 -6.48 -3.67
C LEU A 23 2.02 -7.60 -4.72
N PHE A 24 1.51 -7.37 -5.92
CA PHE A 24 1.45 -8.44 -6.93
C PHE A 24 2.83 -8.96 -7.34
N TYR A 25 3.86 -8.10 -7.32
CA TYR A 25 5.23 -8.47 -7.65
C TYR A 25 5.96 -9.15 -6.47
N ILE A 26 5.83 -8.60 -5.26
CA ILE A 26 6.62 -9.02 -4.10
C ILE A 26 5.98 -10.19 -3.37
N ILE A 27 4.65 -10.22 -3.22
CA ILE A 27 3.93 -11.26 -2.48
C ILE A 27 4.33 -12.66 -2.95
N PRO A 28 4.18 -13.09 -4.22
CA PRO A 28 4.44 -14.48 -4.61
C PRO A 28 5.90 -14.90 -4.43
N THR A 29 6.83 -14.03 -4.78
CA THR A 29 8.28 -14.32 -4.69
C THR A 29 8.73 -14.37 -3.23
N VAL A 30 8.31 -13.40 -2.41
CA VAL A 30 8.74 -13.30 -1.02
C VAL A 30 7.98 -14.27 -0.13
N THR A 31 6.68 -14.50 -0.31
CA THR A 31 5.94 -15.49 0.49
C THR A 31 6.49 -16.89 0.30
N LEU A 32 6.78 -17.33 -0.93
CA LEU A 32 7.37 -18.64 -1.17
C LEU A 32 8.79 -18.75 -0.62
N TRP A 33 9.62 -17.71 -0.81
CA TRP A 33 10.99 -17.69 -0.29
C TRP A 33 11.03 -17.69 1.25
N LEU A 34 10.17 -16.88 1.88
CA LEU A 34 10.14 -16.68 3.32
C LEU A 34 9.45 -17.83 4.06
N ALA A 35 8.41 -18.42 3.46
CA ALA A 35 7.77 -19.63 3.99
C ALA A 35 8.73 -20.82 4.01
N ASN A 36 9.59 -20.97 2.99
CA ASN A 36 10.52 -22.08 2.90
C ASN A 36 11.80 -21.88 3.75
N THR A 37 12.22 -20.63 3.97
CA THR A 37 13.50 -20.31 4.64
C THR A 37 13.33 -19.99 6.13
N TYR A 38 12.25 -19.33 6.52
CA TYR A 38 12.07 -18.85 7.89
C TYR A 38 10.81 -19.44 8.53
N SER A 39 9.64 -19.01 8.09
CA SER A 39 8.34 -19.47 8.61
C SER A 39 7.19 -18.78 7.89
N VAL A 40 6.07 -19.49 7.72
CA VAL A 40 4.82 -18.95 7.16
C VAL A 40 4.31 -17.72 7.92
N TRP A 41 4.54 -17.65 9.24
CA TRP A 41 4.08 -16.53 10.07
C TRP A 41 4.73 -15.19 9.72
N LEU A 42 5.99 -15.21 9.29
CA LEU A 42 6.72 -13.99 8.92
C LEU A 42 6.21 -13.44 7.58
N ALA A 43 5.84 -14.34 6.66
CA ALA A 43 5.21 -14.00 5.39
C ALA A 43 3.85 -13.36 5.61
N ALA A 44 3.02 -13.94 6.48
CA ALA A 44 1.73 -13.37 6.85
C ALA A 44 1.86 -11.97 7.47
N ALA A 45 2.86 -11.74 8.33
CA ALA A 45 3.09 -10.42 8.92
C ALA A 45 3.46 -9.36 7.87
N PHE A 46 4.20 -9.74 6.83
CA PHE A 46 4.56 -8.86 5.72
C PHE A 46 3.34 -8.50 4.87
N ASP A 47 2.48 -9.48 4.55
CA ASP A 47 1.22 -9.25 3.83
C ASP A 47 0.32 -8.28 4.58
N VAL A 48 0.19 -8.47 5.91
CA VAL A 48 -0.58 -7.56 6.77
C VAL A 48 0.03 -6.16 6.78
N ALA A 49 1.36 -6.03 6.84
CA ALA A 49 2.02 -4.73 6.76
C ALA A 49 1.76 -4.02 5.42
N ALA A 50 1.72 -4.75 4.31
CA ALA A 50 1.38 -4.19 3.00
C ALA A 50 -0.07 -3.68 2.93
N VAL A 51 -1.02 -4.43 3.51
CA VAL A 51 -2.42 -3.99 3.65
C VAL A 51 -2.52 -2.76 4.57
N LEU A 52 -1.77 -2.73 5.67
CA LEU A 52 -1.71 -1.56 6.56
C LEU A 52 -1.14 -0.33 5.86
N ALA A 53 -0.15 -0.49 4.97
CA ALA A 53 0.37 0.60 4.16
C ALA A 53 -0.70 1.15 3.21
N PHE A 54 -1.52 0.28 2.60
CA PHE A 54 -2.67 0.69 1.80
C PHE A 54 -3.67 1.47 2.66
N PHE A 55 -3.97 0.99 3.87
CA PHE A 55 -4.83 1.68 4.83
C PHE A 55 -4.25 3.05 5.23
N LEU A 56 -2.94 3.14 5.42
CA LEU A 56 -2.23 4.37 5.74
C LEU A 56 -2.35 5.40 4.61
N VAL A 57 -2.34 4.96 3.34
CA VAL A 57 -2.61 5.82 2.18
C VAL A 57 -4.02 6.39 2.22
N PHE A 58 -5.03 5.55 2.50
CA PHE A 58 -6.41 6.03 2.70
C PHE A 58 -6.52 6.99 3.89
N TRP A 59 -5.79 6.72 4.96
CA TRP A 59 -5.75 7.57 6.15
C TRP A 59 -5.07 8.91 5.86
N LEU A 60 -3.97 8.90 5.11
CA LEU A 60 -3.26 10.11 4.69
C LEU A 60 -4.14 10.97 3.80
N ARG A 61 -4.88 10.37 2.86
CA ARG A 61 -5.91 11.07 2.07
C ARG A 61 -6.97 11.71 2.98
N ALA A 62 -7.53 10.95 3.91
CA ALA A 62 -8.54 11.45 4.85
C ALA A 62 -8.00 12.55 5.78
N ARG A 63 -6.71 12.50 6.13
CA ARG A 63 -6.06 13.50 6.97
C ARG A 63 -5.68 14.76 6.20
N TYR A 64 -5.29 14.62 4.94
CA TYR A 64 -4.98 15.76 4.08
C TYR A 64 -6.23 16.59 3.78
N GLN A 65 -7.40 15.96 3.63
CA GLN A 65 -8.68 16.66 3.52
C GLN A 65 -9.13 17.40 4.79
N ARG A 66 -8.63 17.04 5.98
CA ARG A 66 -9.02 17.69 7.25
C ARG A 66 -8.16 18.92 7.60
N ARG A 67 -7.14 19.24 6.82
CA ARG A 67 -6.26 20.41 7.05
C ARG A 67 -6.38 21.48 5.96
N GLY A 68 -7.37 21.35 5.07
CA GLY A 68 -7.72 22.36 4.06
C GLY A 68 -9.11 22.90 4.31
#